data_AF-A0AA41DD10-F1
#
_entry.id   AF-A0AA41DD10-F1
#
_cell.length_a   1.000
_cell.length_b   1.000
_cell.length_c   1.000
_cell.angle_alpha   90.00
_cell.angle_beta   90.00
_cell.angle_gamma   90.00
#
_symmetry.space_group_name_H-M   'P 1'
#
loop_
_entity.id
_entity.type
_entity.pdbx_description
1 polymer ?
#
loop_
_entity_poly.entity_id
_entity_poly.type
_entity_poly.pdbx_seq_one_letter_code
_entity_poly.pdbx_strand_id
1 'polypeptide(L)'
;MRLPCLLAAMFALAACHDQANGGGAGVREQITAVGSSTVYPFTTIIAERFVAADPDAKAPVIESTGTGAGMKLFCAGIGAGHPDLEDASRRMKASEYRDCAAHGAGELLEIQIGIDGIAFAESKRGPHMALTSVDIYRALSAHPGGKPNAARTWADVNPALPAIPIQVYGPPATSGTRDALAELILAKGCDAVEPGAPALAARDPEAHRLFCTRVREDGAYIDAGENDNLIVQKLQANPDALGVFGYSYLEENRQTVDGVTINGVKPTYDAIAADRYPGSRPLYVYAKKAHLDAIPGLRAFLRLYAENWGKDGPLVRRGLIASPEAIQARSRAIIAREITLDPANLPS
;
A
#
# COMPACT_ATOMS: atom_id res chain seq x y z
N MET A 1 8.44 -80.76 -35.16
CA MET A 1 9.86 -81.13 -35.08
C MET A 1 10.70 -79.90 -35.44
N ARG A 2 11.49 -79.41 -34.47
CA ARG A 2 12.62 -78.46 -34.58
C ARG A 2 12.37 -76.95 -34.84
N LEU A 3 12.62 -76.18 -33.77
CA LEU A 3 13.23 -74.83 -33.63
C LEU A 3 14.33 -74.49 -34.68
N PRO A 4 14.86 -73.24 -34.77
CA PRO A 4 14.44 -71.95 -34.18
C PRO A 4 14.46 -70.76 -35.18
N CYS A 5 13.89 -69.60 -34.82
CA CYS A 5 14.28 -68.32 -35.42
C CYS A 5 14.47 -67.27 -34.31
N LEU A 6 15.66 -66.68 -34.29
CA LEU A 6 16.15 -65.74 -33.31
C LEU A 6 15.31 -64.45 -33.30
N LEU A 7 14.86 -64.02 -32.12
CA LEU A 7 14.49 -62.63 -31.87
C LEU A 7 15.78 -61.79 -31.78
N ALA A 8 15.96 -60.87 -32.72
CA ALA A 8 16.89 -59.75 -32.58
C ALA A 8 16.10 -58.55 -32.00
N ALA A 9 16.34 -58.23 -30.74
CA ALA A 9 15.83 -57.02 -30.11
C ALA A 9 16.70 -55.83 -30.55
N MET A 10 16.16 -54.98 -31.43
CA MET A 10 16.73 -53.65 -31.67
C MET A 10 16.30 -52.72 -30.53
N PHE A 11 17.21 -52.44 -29.61
CA PHE A 11 17.11 -51.29 -28.71
C PHE A 11 17.31 -50.02 -29.54
N ALA A 12 16.24 -49.30 -29.83
CA ALA A 12 16.33 -47.91 -30.24
C ALA A 12 16.74 -47.08 -29.01
N LEU A 13 17.98 -46.58 -28.98
CA LEU A 13 18.34 -45.49 -28.08
C LEU A 13 17.52 -44.27 -28.48
N ALA A 14 16.42 -44.02 -27.79
CA ALA A 14 15.81 -42.69 -27.76
C ALA A 14 16.82 -41.76 -27.10
N ALA A 15 17.46 -40.92 -27.90
CA ALA A 15 18.23 -39.80 -27.40
C ALA A 15 17.30 -38.95 -26.51
N CYS A 16 17.61 -38.86 -25.22
CA CYS A 16 17.06 -37.82 -24.36
C CYS A 16 17.47 -36.48 -24.97
N HIS A 17 16.54 -35.85 -25.68
CA HIS A 17 16.67 -34.44 -26.03
C HIS A 17 16.41 -33.66 -24.74
N ASP A 18 17.49 -33.11 -24.20
CA ASP A 18 17.52 -32.26 -23.03
C ASP A 18 16.65 -31.00 -23.32
N GLN A 19 15.40 -31.02 -22.86
CA GLN A 19 14.46 -29.89 -22.88
C GLN A 19 14.79 -28.90 -21.75
N ALA A 20 16.06 -28.55 -21.63
CA ALA A 20 16.56 -27.56 -20.69
C ALA A 20 17.09 -26.32 -21.43
N ASN A 21 16.36 -25.83 -22.44
CA ASN A 21 16.45 -24.43 -22.88
C ASN A 21 15.28 -24.02 -23.80
N GLY A 22 14.05 -24.41 -23.44
CA GLY A 22 12.85 -23.98 -24.16
C GLY A 22 12.34 -22.64 -23.66
N GLY A 23 12.75 -21.54 -24.32
CA GLY A 23 12.08 -20.24 -24.25
C GLY A 23 10.66 -20.33 -24.80
N GLY A 24 9.77 -20.98 -24.06
CA GLY A 24 8.35 -21.04 -24.35
C GLY A 24 7.73 -19.67 -24.17
N ALA A 25 7.57 -18.95 -25.29
CA ALA A 25 6.64 -17.83 -25.41
C ALA A 25 5.20 -18.36 -25.25
N GLY A 26 4.82 -18.71 -24.03
CA GLY A 26 3.42 -18.89 -23.66
C GLY A 26 2.79 -17.51 -23.52
N VAL A 27 1.77 -17.20 -24.31
CA VAL A 27 0.95 -16.00 -24.09
C VAL A 27 0.16 -16.26 -22.81
N ARG A 28 0.54 -15.60 -21.71
CA ARG A 28 -0.27 -15.60 -20.50
C ARG A 28 -1.51 -14.76 -20.76
N GLU A 29 -2.69 -15.34 -20.55
CA GLU A 29 -3.97 -14.66 -20.77
C GLU A 29 -4.44 -13.83 -19.56
N GLN A 30 -3.88 -14.08 -18.38
CA GLN A 30 -4.23 -13.36 -17.14
C GLN A 30 -3.33 -12.16 -16.92
N ILE A 31 -3.94 -11.06 -16.50
CA ILE A 31 -3.23 -9.91 -15.93
C ILE A 31 -2.69 -10.33 -14.55
N THR A 32 -1.44 -9.99 -14.25
CA THR A 32 -0.84 -10.23 -12.93
C THR A 32 -0.38 -8.93 -12.30
N ALA A 33 -0.70 -8.73 -11.02
CA ALA A 33 -0.33 -7.58 -10.23
C ALA A 33 0.31 -8.02 -8.92
N VAL A 34 1.37 -7.32 -8.50
CA VAL A 34 2.03 -7.52 -7.20
C VAL A 34 2.16 -6.17 -6.49
N GLY A 35 2.49 -6.19 -5.19
CA GLY A 35 2.89 -4.98 -4.47
C GLY A 35 2.07 -4.68 -3.23
N SER A 36 1.75 -3.41 -3.02
CA SER A 36 1.22 -2.82 -1.79
C SER A 36 -0.07 -3.46 -1.26
N SER A 37 -0.08 -3.81 0.03
CA SER A 37 -1.28 -4.22 0.77
C SER A 37 -2.35 -3.12 0.84
N THR A 38 -1.94 -1.85 0.80
CA THR A 38 -2.87 -0.70 0.82
C THR A 38 -3.57 -0.51 -0.51
N VAL A 39 -2.88 -0.77 -1.63
CA VAL A 39 -3.44 -0.62 -2.98
C VAL A 39 -4.22 -1.87 -3.41
N TYR A 40 -3.82 -3.05 -2.93
CA TYR A 40 -4.48 -4.34 -3.15
C TYR A 40 -6.01 -4.30 -3.17
N PRO A 41 -6.73 -3.78 -2.14
CA PRO A 41 -8.19 -3.79 -2.15
C PRO A 41 -8.81 -2.92 -3.26
N PHE A 42 -8.11 -1.88 -3.73
CA PHE A 42 -8.58 -1.07 -4.85
C PHE A 42 -8.39 -1.81 -6.17
N THR A 43 -7.25 -2.48 -6.36
CA THR A 43 -6.98 -3.35 -7.52
C THR A 43 -7.98 -4.49 -7.61
N THR A 44 -8.35 -5.10 -6.47
CA THR A 44 -9.39 -6.14 -6.42
C THR A 44 -10.73 -5.62 -6.95
N ILE A 45 -11.16 -4.41 -6.57
CA ILE A 45 -12.39 -3.82 -7.11
C ILE A 45 -12.31 -3.62 -8.63
N ILE A 46 -11.15 -3.22 -9.15
CA ILE A 46 -10.94 -3.07 -10.59
C ILE A 46 -10.97 -4.43 -11.29
N ALA A 47 -10.39 -5.47 -10.70
CA ALA A 47 -10.46 -6.84 -11.21
C ALA A 47 -11.88 -7.41 -11.24
N GLU A 48 -12.67 -7.21 -10.20
CA GLU A 48 -14.08 -7.59 -10.17
C GLU A 48 -14.85 -6.89 -11.31
N ARG A 49 -14.61 -5.61 -11.52
CA ARG A 49 -15.24 -4.83 -12.60
C ARG A 49 -14.79 -5.26 -13.98
N PHE A 50 -13.53 -5.62 -14.13
CA PHE A 50 -12.96 -6.12 -15.38
C PHE A 50 -13.65 -7.41 -15.81
N VAL A 51 -13.77 -8.38 -14.89
CA VAL A 51 -14.48 -9.64 -15.15
C VAL A 51 -15.98 -9.43 -15.35
N ALA A 52 -16.58 -8.46 -14.64
CA ALA A 52 -18.00 -8.14 -14.82
C ALA A 52 -18.32 -7.45 -16.17
N ALA A 53 -17.33 -6.75 -16.76
CA ALA A 53 -17.50 -6.02 -18.02
C ALA A 53 -17.36 -6.92 -19.27
N ASP A 54 -16.70 -8.08 -19.12
CA ASP A 54 -16.42 -8.99 -20.23
C ASP A 54 -16.48 -10.46 -19.75
N PRO A 55 -17.50 -11.24 -20.18
CA PRO A 55 -17.64 -12.65 -19.80
C PRO A 55 -16.46 -13.56 -20.17
N ASP A 56 -15.66 -13.17 -21.17
CA ASP A 56 -14.50 -13.93 -21.62
C ASP A 56 -13.21 -13.51 -20.90
N ALA A 57 -13.23 -12.42 -20.14
CA ALA A 57 -12.08 -11.94 -19.39
C ALA A 57 -11.65 -12.94 -18.31
N LYS A 58 -10.35 -13.26 -18.29
CA LYS A 58 -9.75 -14.04 -17.22
C LYS A 58 -9.57 -13.16 -15.99
N ALA A 59 -9.94 -13.69 -14.82
CA ALA A 59 -9.73 -13.02 -13.55
C ALA A 59 -8.24 -12.66 -13.35
N PRO A 60 -7.90 -11.39 -13.12
CA PRO A 60 -6.54 -10.98 -12.76
C PRO A 60 -6.07 -11.66 -11.48
N VAL A 61 -4.79 -12.01 -11.43
CA VAL A 61 -4.14 -12.51 -10.21
C VAL A 61 -3.44 -11.34 -9.54
N ILE A 62 -3.82 -11.05 -8.29
CA ILE A 62 -3.30 -9.92 -7.52
C ILE A 62 -2.69 -10.48 -6.24
N GLU A 63 -1.41 -10.16 -5.99
CA GLU A 63 -0.68 -10.63 -4.82
C GLU A 63 -0.17 -9.46 -3.98
N SER A 64 -0.58 -9.41 -2.70
CA SER A 64 -0.05 -8.44 -1.75
C SER A 64 1.33 -8.89 -1.26
N THR A 65 2.39 -8.26 -1.78
CA THR A 65 3.80 -8.56 -1.46
C THR A 65 4.51 -7.41 -0.73
N GLY A 66 3.88 -6.24 -0.65
CA GLY A 66 4.45 -4.98 -0.18
C GLY A 66 5.24 -4.24 -1.28
N THR A 67 5.09 -2.91 -1.38
CA THR A 67 5.65 -2.09 -2.48
C THR A 67 7.13 -2.36 -2.78
N GLY A 68 7.98 -2.52 -1.74
CA GLY A 68 9.42 -2.76 -1.98
C GLY A 68 9.74 -4.14 -2.57
N ALA A 69 9.03 -5.18 -2.14
CA ALA A 69 9.23 -6.53 -2.66
C ALA A 69 8.51 -6.71 -4.02
N GLY A 70 7.33 -6.10 -4.17
CA GLY A 70 6.60 -5.99 -5.43
C GLY A 70 7.46 -5.37 -6.53
N MET A 71 8.06 -4.20 -6.28
CA MET A 71 8.99 -3.55 -7.21
C MET A 71 10.13 -4.49 -7.66
N LYS A 72 10.67 -5.35 -6.80
CA LYS A 72 11.70 -6.34 -7.20
C LYS A 72 11.15 -7.40 -8.14
N LEU A 73 9.96 -7.94 -7.86
CA LEU A 73 9.30 -8.93 -8.72
C LEU A 73 8.90 -8.32 -10.07
N PHE A 74 8.33 -7.12 -10.03
CA PHE A 74 7.93 -6.34 -11.19
C PHE A 74 9.15 -5.98 -12.05
N CYS A 75 10.23 -5.43 -11.47
CA CYS A 75 11.43 -5.04 -12.21
C CYS A 75 12.31 -6.20 -12.69
N ALA A 76 12.00 -7.46 -12.35
CA ALA A 76 12.84 -8.60 -12.69
C ALA A 76 12.90 -8.93 -14.20
N GLY A 77 12.02 -8.34 -15.02
CA GLY A 77 12.04 -8.53 -16.47
C GLY A 77 10.70 -8.29 -17.15
N ILE A 78 10.64 -8.64 -18.44
CA ILE A 78 9.45 -8.59 -19.29
C ILE A 78 9.04 -10.02 -19.72
N GLY A 79 7.83 -10.15 -20.27
CA GLY A 79 7.28 -11.45 -20.68
C GLY A 79 6.39 -12.13 -19.63
N ALA A 80 5.89 -13.31 -19.97
CA ALA A 80 4.80 -14.00 -19.27
C ALA A 80 5.14 -14.45 -17.83
N GLY A 81 6.43 -14.57 -17.50
CA GLY A 81 6.89 -14.94 -16.15
C GLY A 81 6.95 -13.79 -15.15
N HIS A 82 6.69 -12.55 -15.59
CA HIS A 82 6.83 -11.36 -14.73
C HIS A 82 5.48 -10.64 -14.55
N PRO A 83 5.27 -9.97 -13.40
CA PRO A 83 4.08 -9.16 -13.15
C PRO A 83 3.89 -8.04 -14.18
N ASP A 84 2.63 -7.75 -14.53
CA ASP A 84 2.26 -6.65 -15.45
C ASP A 84 2.14 -5.31 -14.75
N LEU A 85 1.70 -5.39 -13.50
CA LEU A 85 1.39 -4.25 -12.66
C LEU A 85 2.14 -4.34 -11.34
N GLU A 86 2.52 -3.16 -10.84
CA GLU A 86 2.99 -2.96 -9.48
C GLU A 86 2.08 -1.95 -8.78
N ASP A 87 1.39 -2.46 -7.76
CA ASP A 87 0.58 -1.71 -6.82
C ASP A 87 1.51 -1.03 -5.80
N ALA A 88 1.49 0.29 -5.69
CA ALA A 88 2.51 1.00 -4.92
C ALA A 88 1.92 2.09 -4.03
N SER A 89 2.22 2.01 -2.73
CA SER A 89 1.80 2.99 -1.73
C SER A 89 2.83 4.09 -1.47
N ARG A 90 3.80 4.22 -2.37
CA ARG A 90 4.74 5.32 -2.49
C ARG A 90 5.20 5.38 -3.94
N ARG A 91 5.78 6.51 -4.32
CA ARG A 91 6.42 6.61 -5.62
C ARG A 91 7.62 5.65 -5.72
N MET A 92 7.86 5.13 -6.92
CA MET A 92 9.05 4.36 -7.29
C MET A 92 10.31 5.19 -7.00
N LYS A 93 11.37 4.55 -6.52
CA LYS A 93 12.68 5.19 -6.32
C LYS A 93 13.50 5.18 -7.60
N ALA A 94 14.45 6.11 -7.71
CA ALA A 94 15.39 6.14 -8.82
C ALA A 94 16.23 4.85 -8.91
N SER A 95 16.55 4.20 -7.79
CA SER A 95 17.23 2.90 -7.79
C SER A 95 16.35 1.78 -8.37
N GLU A 96 15.08 1.73 -7.98
CA GLU A 96 14.12 0.72 -8.47
C GLU A 96 13.87 0.88 -9.97
N TYR A 97 13.75 2.11 -10.45
CA TYR A 97 13.66 2.37 -11.89
C TYR A 97 14.91 1.89 -12.64
N ARG A 98 16.11 2.13 -12.09
CA ARG A 98 17.37 1.64 -12.70
C ARG A 98 17.40 0.11 -12.75
N ASP A 99 16.92 -0.56 -11.71
CA ASP A 99 16.81 -2.02 -11.69
C ASP A 99 15.83 -2.53 -12.75
N CYS A 100 14.67 -1.87 -12.90
CA CYS A 100 13.73 -2.12 -13.98
C CYS A 100 14.39 -1.95 -15.37
N ALA A 101 15.07 -0.83 -15.59
CA ALA A 101 15.74 -0.53 -16.86
C ALA A 101 16.85 -1.53 -17.19
N ALA A 102 17.63 -1.96 -16.19
CA ALA A 102 18.69 -2.97 -16.35
C ALA A 102 18.15 -4.32 -16.82
N HIS A 103 16.91 -4.66 -16.48
CA HIS A 103 16.22 -5.88 -16.93
C HIS A 103 15.28 -5.66 -18.13
N GLY A 104 15.43 -4.53 -18.85
CA GLY A 104 14.63 -4.24 -20.05
C GLY A 104 13.18 -3.81 -19.79
N ALA A 105 12.81 -3.53 -18.53
CA ALA A 105 11.49 -3.06 -18.11
C ALA A 105 11.48 -1.55 -17.80
N GLY A 106 12.25 -0.74 -18.54
CA GLY A 106 12.41 0.70 -18.26
C GLY A 106 11.25 1.58 -18.76
N GLU A 107 10.46 1.12 -19.73
CA GLU A 107 9.31 1.87 -20.23
C GLU A 107 8.07 1.60 -19.38
N LEU A 108 7.85 2.43 -18.37
CA LEU A 108 6.80 2.27 -17.37
C LEU A 108 5.77 3.39 -17.46
N LEU A 109 4.50 3.08 -17.24
CA LEU A 109 3.46 4.07 -16.95
C LEU A 109 3.40 4.24 -15.43
N GLU A 110 3.47 5.47 -14.94
CA GLU A 110 3.26 5.81 -13.52
C GLU A 110 1.88 6.45 -13.35
N ILE A 111 0.92 5.69 -12.82
CA ILE A 111 -0.47 6.13 -12.73
C ILE A 111 -0.80 6.38 -11.27
N GLN A 112 -0.95 7.64 -10.88
CA GLN A 112 -1.48 7.96 -9.55
C GLN A 112 -2.98 7.68 -9.56
N ILE A 113 -3.42 6.72 -8.74
CA ILE A 113 -4.82 6.28 -8.68
C ILE A 113 -5.64 7.03 -7.66
N GLY A 114 -4.99 7.64 -6.66
CA GLY A 114 -5.64 8.37 -5.58
C GLY A 114 -4.66 8.72 -4.46
N ILE A 115 -5.22 8.98 -3.29
CA ILE A 115 -4.48 9.28 -2.07
C ILE A 115 -5.02 8.36 -0.96
N ASP A 116 -4.11 7.83 -0.16
CA ASP A 116 -4.42 7.18 1.10
C ASP A 116 -4.23 8.19 2.24
N GLY A 117 -5.04 8.08 3.28
CA GLY A 117 -5.01 9.02 4.39
C GLY A 117 -5.66 8.44 5.64
N ILE A 118 -4.91 8.43 6.74
CA ILE A 118 -5.40 8.11 8.07
C ILE A 118 -5.51 9.37 8.92
N ALA A 119 -6.57 9.48 9.72
CA ALA A 119 -6.73 10.57 10.66
C ALA A 119 -6.68 10.06 12.09
N PHE A 120 -5.96 10.78 12.95
CA PHE A 120 -6.28 10.74 14.37
C PHE A 120 -7.47 11.67 14.61
N ALA A 121 -8.41 11.22 15.41
CA ALA A 121 -9.61 11.95 15.75
C ALA A 121 -9.91 11.83 17.24
N GLU A 122 -10.66 12.79 17.73
CA GLU A 122 -11.20 12.83 19.08
C GLU A 122 -12.66 13.26 19.05
N SER A 123 -13.35 13.13 20.18
CA SER A 123 -14.68 13.72 20.34
C SER A 123 -14.61 15.24 20.17
N LYS A 124 -15.65 15.87 19.62
CA LYS A 124 -15.74 17.35 19.68
C LYS A 124 -15.76 17.93 21.09
N ARG A 125 -16.05 17.11 22.10
CA ARG A 125 -16.01 17.46 23.52
C ARG A 125 -14.68 17.09 24.19
N GLY A 126 -13.71 16.64 23.40
CA GLY A 126 -12.45 16.11 23.87
C GLY A 126 -11.42 17.18 24.20
N PRO A 127 -10.19 16.74 24.51
CA PRO A 127 -9.09 17.59 24.97
C PRO A 127 -8.52 18.58 23.93
N HIS A 128 -8.90 18.50 22.65
CA HIS A 128 -8.38 19.34 21.57
C HIS A 128 -6.88 19.15 21.36
N MET A 129 -6.47 17.89 21.21
CA MET A 129 -5.08 17.47 21.16
C MET A 129 -4.36 18.00 19.92
N ALA A 130 -3.12 18.41 20.13
CA ALA A 130 -2.15 18.69 19.07
C ALA A 130 -0.91 17.83 19.34
N LEU A 131 -0.64 16.88 18.45
CA LEU A 131 0.39 15.87 18.62
C LEU A 131 1.47 16.01 17.56
N THR A 132 2.62 15.41 17.84
CA THR A 132 3.65 15.11 16.84
C THR A 132 3.68 13.61 16.54
N SER A 133 4.30 13.23 15.41
CA SER A 133 4.57 11.81 15.12
C SER A 133 5.43 11.17 16.23
N VAL A 134 6.29 11.95 16.88
CA VAL A 134 7.10 11.51 18.03
C VAL A 134 6.23 11.22 19.25
N ASP A 135 5.26 12.09 19.57
CA ASP A 135 4.33 11.86 20.67
C ASP A 135 3.54 10.57 20.43
N ILE A 136 3.02 10.38 19.20
CA ILE A 136 2.26 9.18 18.84
C ILE A 136 3.15 7.92 18.92
N TYR A 137 4.37 7.97 18.40
CA TYR A 137 5.33 6.85 18.50
C TYR A 137 5.62 6.49 19.96
N ARG A 138 5.94 7.47 20.80
CA ARG A 138 6.22 7.23 22.23
C ARG A 138 4.99 6.72 22.99
N ALA A 139 3.79 7.15 22.62
CA ALA A 139 2.56 6.68 23.23
C ALA A 139 2.23 5.23 22.85
N LEU A 140 2.38 4.88 21.57
CA LEU A 140 1.84 3.64 20.99
C LEU A 140 2.88 2.54 20.73
N SER A 141 4.17 2.86 20.60
CA SER A 141 5.21 1.86 20.40
C SER A 141 5.20 0.85 21.56
N ALA A 142 5.41 -0.43 21.26
CA ALA A 142 5.58 -1.47 22.27
C ALA A 142 6.90 -1.30 23.03
N HIS A 143 7.95 -0.81 22.34
CA HIS A 143 9.30 -0.74 22.88
C HIS A 143 10.03 0.58 22.55
N PRO A 144 9.48 1.76 22.90
CA PRO A 144 10.20 3.02 22.69
C PRO A 144 11.53 2.99 23.47
N GLY A 145 12.62 3.40 22.85
CA GLY A 145 13.98 3.31 23.42
C GLY A 145 14.45 1.89 23.68
N GLY A 146 13.86 0.88 23.03
CA GLY A 146 14.18 -0.54 23.21
C GLY A 146 13.68 -1.16 24.52
N LYS A 147 12.80 -0.50 25.26
CA LYS A 147 12.24 -0.98 26.53
C LYS A 147 10.71 -1.05 26.48
N PRO A 148 10.06 -2.01 27.17
CA PRO A 148 8.60 -2.06 27.24
C PRO A 148 8.01 -0.70 27.62
N ASN A 149 6.99 -0.27 26.88
CA ASN A 149 6.41 1.05 27.06
C ASN A 149 5.74 1.18 28.44
N ALA A 150 6.22 2.12 29.24
CA ALA A 150 5.73 2.38 30.59
C ALA A 150 4.78 3.59 30.69
N ALA A 151 4.63 4.39 29.63
CA ALA A 151 3.77 5.56 29.64
C ALA A 151 2.30 5.15 29.86
N ARG A 152 1.61 5.82 30.78
CA ARG A 152 0.19 5.58 31.12
C ARG A 152 -0.69 6.76 30.75
N THR A 153 -0.16 7.97 30.82
CA THR A 153 -0.84 9.22 30.47
C THR A 153 -0.13 9.96 29.35
N TRP A 154 -0.82 10.85 28.64
CA TRP A 154 -0.17 11.66 27.61
C TRP A 154 0.90 12.60 28.17
N ALA A 155 0.77 13.03 29.43
CA ALA A 155 1.81 13.79 30.14
C ALA A 155 3.11 12.99 30.35
N ASP A 156 3.04 11.65 30.47
CA ASP A 156 4.23 10.79 30.55
C ASP A 156 5.02 10.77 29.23
N VAL A 157 4.33 10.99 28.11
CA VAL A 157 4.90 11.03 26.75
C VAL A 157 5.53 12.39 26.48
N ASN A 158 4.81 13.46 26.83
CA ASN A 158 5.20 14.84 26.64
C ASN A 158 4.53 15.69 27.74
N PRO A 159 5.29 16.33 28.65
CA PRO A 159 4.74 17.10 29.77
C PRO A 159 3.84 18.28 29.39
N ALA A 160 3.85 18.72 28.13
CA ALA A 160 2.94 19.75 27.62
C ALA A 160 1.53 19.21 27.27
N LEU A 161 1.36 17.88 27.22
CA LEU A 161 0.09 17.22 26.96
C LEU A 161 -0.70 17.00 28.27
N PRO A 162 -2.03 16.85 28.20
CA PRO A 162 -2.85 16.65 29.39
C PRO A 162 -2.53 15.33 30.12
N ALA A 163 -2.65 15.35 31.44
CA ALA A 163 -2.50 14.17 32.31
C ALA A 163 -3.75 13.25 32.27
N ILE A 164 -4.18 12.88 31.07
CA ILE A 164 -5.26 11.91 30.83
C ILE A 164 -4.68 10.57 30.38
N PRO A 165 -5.35 9.43 30.67
CA PRO A 165 -4.89 8.10 30.24
C PRO A 165 -4.68 8.02 28.72
N ILE A 166 -3.64 7.29 28.31
CA ILE A 166 -3.45 6.96 26.89
C ILE A 166 -4.47 5.88 26.53
N GLN A 167 -5.46 6.27 25.72
CA GLN A 167 -6.45 5.36 25.18
C GLN A 167 -6.71 5.69 23.72
N VAL A 168 -6.25 4.82 22.83
CA VAL A 168 -6.38 4.97 21.38
C VAL A 168 -7.13 3.79 20.81
N TYR A 169 -8.30 4.04 20.24
CA TYR A 169 -9.04 3.05 19.48
C TYR A 169 -8.52 3.00 18.03
N GLY A 170 -8.36 1.81 17.48
CA GLY A 170 -7.96 1.68 16.09
C GLY A 170 -8.23 0.30 15.54
N PRO A 171 -7.98 0.09 14.25
CA PRO A 171 -8.26 -1.17 13.58
C PRO A 171 -7.24 -2.26 13.97
N PRO A 172 -7.55 -3.53 13.67
CA PRO A 172 -6.69 -4.68 13.96
C PRO A 172 -5.39 -4.66 13.16
N ALA A 173 -4.45 -5.54 13.54
CA ALA A 173 -3.17 -5.73 12.85
C ALA A 173 -3.29 -6.18 11.38
N THR A 174 -4.46 -6.67 10.97
CA THR A 174 -4.78 -7.12 9.61
C THR A 174 -5.25 -5.99 8.68
N SER A 175 -5.47 -4.79 9.21
CA SER A 175 -6.11 -3.70 8.48
C SER A 175 -5.11 -2.83 7.73
N GLY A 176 -5.44 -2.41 6.50
CA GLY A 176 -4.61 -1.47 5.73
C GLY A 176 -4.43 -0.10 6.41
N THR A 177 -5.43 0.34 7.19
CA THR A 177 -5.32 1.55 8.03
C THR A 177 -4.25 1.38 9.12
N ARG A 178 -4.06 0.16 9.64
CA ARG A 178 -3.01 -0.15 10.61
C ARG A 178 -1.63 -0.18 9.98
N ASP A 179 -1.52 -0.65 8.73
CA ASP A 179 -0.30 -0.52 7.93
C ASP A 179 0.05 0.95 7.67
N ALA A 180 -0.93 1.79 7.32
CA ALA A 180 -0.73 3.22 7.13
C ALA A 180 -0.30 3.92 8.44
N LEU A 181 -0.86 3.55 9.59
CA LEU A 181 -0.42 4.03 10.91
C LEU A 181 1.06 3.69 11.16
N ALA A 182 1.43 2.44 10.90
CA ALA A 182 2.79 1.96 11.02
C ALA A 182 3.76 2.76 10.14
N GLU A 183 3.45 2.92 8.86
CA GLU A 183 4.37 3.50 7.86
C GLU A 183 4.44 5.03 7.90
N LEU A 184 3.29 5.70 8.07
CA LEU A 184 3.19 7.16 7.92
C LEU A 184 3.41 7.91 9.23
N ILE A 185 3.11 7.28 10.37
CA ILE A 185 3.19 7.95 11.67
C ILE A 185 4.25 7.31 12.56
N LEU A 186 4.14 6.00 12.85
CA LEU A 186 5.02 5.34 13.82
C LEU A 186 6.46 5.27 13.33
N ALA A 187 6.69 4.85 12.09
CA ALA A 187 8.02 4.82 11.49
C ALA A 187 8.67 6.22 11.47
N LYS A 188 7.91 7.27 11.15
CA LYS A 188 8.41 8.65 11.15
C LYS A 188 8.76 9.16 12.54
N GLY A 189 7.93 8.85 13.55
CA GLY A 189 8.23 9.15 14.94
C GLY A 189 9.48 8.40 15.44
N CYS A 190 9.59 7.11 15.11
CA CYS A 190 10.74 6.27 15.42
C CYS A 190 12.03 6.82 14.80
N ASP A 191 12.04 7.10 13.50
CA ASP A 191 13.20 7.63 12.77
C ASP A 191 13.72 8.94 13.37
N ALA A 192 12.83 9.74 13.97
CA ALA A 192 13.17 11.01 14.58
C ALA A 192 13.84 10.88 15.96
N VAL A 193 13.61 9.78 16.70
CA VAL A 193 14.06 9.67 18.11
C VAL A 193 14.87 8.42 18.45
N GLU A 194 14.79 7.35 17.66
CA GLU A 194 15.49 6.10 17.92
C GLU A 194 16.88 6.10 17.25
N PRO A 195 17.97 5.97 18.04
CA PRO A 195 19.32 5.94 17.49
C PRO A 195 19.50 4.80 16.47
N GLY A 196 19.93 5.15 15.27
CA GLY A 196 20.24 4.18 14.21
C GLY A 196 19.03 3.61 13.47
N ALA A 197 17.79 4.04 13.78
CA ALA A 197 16.61 3.65 13.02
C ALA A 197 16.70 4.04 11.53
N PRO A 198 17.11 5.26 11.14
CA PRO A 198 17.26 5.61 9.72
C PRO A 198 18.30 4.75 8.99
N ALA A 199 19.41 4.41 9.66
CA ALA A 199 20.43 3.53 9.10
C ALA A 199 19.95 2.06 9.01
N LEU A 200 19.03 1.65 9.90
CA LEU A 200 18.39 0.34 9.84
C LEU A 200 17.44 0.25 8.64
N ALA A 201 16.63 1.30 8.40
CA ALA A 201 15.74 1.36 7.25
C ALA A 201 16.47 1.17 5.90
N ALA A 202 17.70 1.68 5.78
CA ALA A 202 18.50 1.53 4.57
C ALA A 202 19.10 0.12 4.41
N ARG A 203 19.58 -0.50 5.50
CA ARG A 203 20.27 -1.80 5.43
C ARG A 203 19.33 -3.00 5.47
N ASP A 204 18.26 -2.91 6.25
CA ASP A 204 17.31 -3.98 6.53
C ASP A 204 15.93 -3.37 6.82
N PRO A 205 15.15 -3.06 5.76
CA PRO A 205 13.84 -2.44 5.89
C PRO A 205 12.85 -3.26 6.72
N GLU A 206 12.97 -4.60 6.71
CA GLU A 206 12.07 -5.47 7.46
C GLU A 206 12.38 -5.43 8.96
N ALA A 207 13.66 -5.48 9.33
CA ALA A 207 14.04 -5.28 10.72
C ALA A 207 13.72 -3.86 11.23
N HIS A 208 13.83 -2.84 10.37
CA HIS A 208 13.37 -1.48 10.70
C HIS A 208 11.87 -1.45 11.00
N ARG A 209 11.06 -2.03 10.11
CA ARG A 209 9.61 -2.14 10.28
C ARG A 209 9.26 -2.82 11.61
N LEU A 210 9.83 -4.00 11.86
CA LEU A 210 9.59 -4.76 13.10
C LEU A 210 9.99 -4.00 14.37
N PHE A 211 11.04 -3.17 14.30
CA PHE A 211 11.51 -2.34 15.41
C PHE A 211 10.63 -1.11 15.63
N CYS A 212 10.30 -0.38 14.56
CA CYS A 212 9.65 0.93 14.67
C CYS A 212 8.12 0.89 14.72
N THR A 213 7.47 -0.18 14.24
CA THR A 213 6.02 -0.15 14.03
C THR A 213 5.23 -1.08 14.93
N ARG A 214 5.89 -1.81 15.84
CA ARG A 214 5.21 -2.68 16.80
C ARG A 214 4.44 -1.83 17.81
N VAL A 215 3.14 -2.00 17.86
CA VAL A 215 2.24 -1.29 18.79
C VAL A 215 2.10 -2.09 20.08
N ARG A 216 2.02 -1.39 21.21
CA ARG A 216 1.78 -1.99 22.54
C ARG A 216 0.40 -2.65 22.64
N GLU A 217 0.31 -3.71 23.43
CA GLU A 217 -0.92 -4.52 23.60
C GLU A 217 -1.43 -4.50 25.06
N ASP A 218 -0.95 -3.56 25.87
CA ASP A 218 -1.25 -3.46 27.30
C ASP A 218 -2.48 -2.56 27.61
N GLY A 219 -3.38 -2.40 26.63
CA GLY A 219 -4.64 -1.68 26.76
C GLY A 219 -4.61 -0.19 26.39
N ALA A 220 -3.43 0.38 26.11
CA ALA A 220 -3.34 1.77 25.63
C ALA A 220 -3.79 1.93 24.18
N TYR A 221 -3.51 0.93 23.33
CA TYR A 221 -4.14 0.77 22.02
C TYR A 221 -5.20 -0.32 22.11
N ILE A 222 -6.42 -0.02 21.67
CA ILE A 222 -7.57 -0.90 21.77
C ILE A 222 -8.10 -1.19 20.37
N ASP A 223 -8.04 -2.46 19.99
CA ASP A 223 -8.63 -2.95 18.76
C ASP A 223 -10.16 -2.73 18.76
N ALA A 224 -10.66 -2.09 17.71
CA ALA A 224 -12.07 -1.80 17.50
C ALA A 224 -12.70 -2.61 16.36
N GLY A 225 -11.96 -3.54 15.76
CA GLY A 225 -12.35 -4.30 14.56
C GLY A 225 -12.18 -3.51 13.27
N GLU A 226 -12.53 -4.14 12.13
CA GLU A 226 -12.38 -3.55 10.78
C GLU A 226 -13.43 -2.47 10.44
N ASN A 227 -14.43 -2.25 11.31
CA ASN A 227 -15.46 -1.26 11.08
C ASN A 227 -15.12 0.06 11.78
N ASP A 228 -14.51 0.98 11.03
CA ASP A 228 -14.07 2.29 11.54
C ASP A 228 -15.21 3.14 12.14
N ASN A 229 -16.48 2.94 11.74
CA ASN A 229 -17.61 3.63 12.37
C ASN A 229 -17.76 3.28 13.86
N LEU A 230 -17.33 2.09 14.29
CA LEU A 230 -17.31 1.72 15.71
C LEU A 230 -16.32 2.57 16.49
N ILE A 231 -15.22 3.01 15.86
CA ILE A 231 -14.26 3.91 16.50
C ILE A 231 -14.92 5.27 16.74
N VAL A 232 -15.62 5.83 15.74
CA VAL A 232 -16.35 7.10 15.90
C VAL A 232 -17.35 7.04 17.07
N GLN A 233 -18.13 5.96 17.17
CA GLN A 233 -19.07 5.76 18.27
C GLN A 233 -18.37 5.71 19.64
N LYS A 234 -17.23 5.02 19.72
CA LYS A 234 -16.41 4.94 20.95
C LYS A 234 -15.88 6.30 21.37
N LEU A 235 -15.47 7.16 20.43
CA LEU A 235 -15.05 8.54 20.73
C LEU A 235 -16.19 9.42 21.25
N GLN A 236 -17.42 9.20 20.79
CA GLN A 236 -18.57 9.90 21.35
C GLN A 236 -18.85 9.48 22.79
N ALA A 237 -18.66 8.19 23.11
CA ALA A 237 -18.87 7.64 24.44
C ALA A 237 -17.74 7.99 25.42
N ASN A 238 -16.50 8.10 24.94
CA ASN A 238 -15.33 8.45 25.73
C ASN A 238 -14.62 9.69 25.13
N PRO A 239 -14.96 10.91 25.61
CA PRO A 239 -14.38 12.14 25.09
C PRO A 239 -12.87 12.30 25.29
N ASP A 240 -12.26 11.57 26.23
CA ASP A 240 -10.83 11.66 26.53
C ASP A 240 -9.97 10.72 25.65
N ALA A 241 -10.59 9.80 24.91
CA ALA A 241 -9.89 8.88 24.03
C ALA A 241 -9.59 9.49 22.65
N LEU A 242 -8.56 8.96 21.99
CA LEU A 242 -8.31 9.19 20.57
C LEU A 242 -8.73 7.97 19.75
N GLY A 243 -8.96 8.18 18.46
CA GLY A 243 -9.24 7.15 17.48
C GLY A 243 -8.36 7.34 16.25
N VAL A 244 -7.98 6.24 15.59
CA VAL A 244 -7.29 6.27 14.29
C VAL A 244 -8.07 5.45 13.27
N PHE A 245 -8.41 6.08 12.14
CA PHE A 245 -9.19 5.48 11.05
C PHE A 245 -8.93 6.19 9.73
N GLY A 246 -9.47 5.67 8.62
CA GLY A 246 -9.38 6.33 7.31
C GLY A 246 -10.00 7.74 7.31
N TYR A 247 -9.36 8.71 6.66
CA TYR A 247 -9.78 10.11 6.65
C TYR A 247 -11.24 10.33 6.20
N SER A 248 -11.76 9.49 5.30
CA SER A 248 -13.16 9.57 4.87
C SER A 248 -14.15 9.51 6.04
N TYR A 249 -13.87 8.66 7.05
CA TYR A 249 -14.70 8.57 8.25
C TYR A 249 -14.64 9.84 9.10
N LEU A 250 -13.49 10.53 9.15
CA LEU A 250 -13.41 11.84 9.80
C LEU A 250 -14.29 12.84 9.05
N GLU A 251 -14.21 12.85 7.72
CA GLU A 251 -14.95 13.77 6.86
C GLU A 251 -16.46 13.58 6.97
N GLU A 252 -16.93 12.33 6.94
CA GLU A 252 -18.35 11.96 7.08
C GLU A 252 -18.90 12.29 8.48
N ASN A 253 -18.05 12.23 9.51
CA ASN A 253 -18.44 12.40 10.91
C ASN A 253 -18.00 13.74 11.53
N ARG A 254 -17.70 14.76 10.71
CA ARG A 254 -17.29 16.11 11.19
C ARG A 254 -18.28 16.80 12.12
N GLN A 255 -19.51 16.30 12.25
CA GLN A 255 -20.47 16.82 13.22
C GLN A 255 -20.20 16.33 14.65
N THR A 256 -19.56 15.17 14.81
CA THR A 256 -19.43 14.47 16.10
C THR A 256 -17.99 14.36 16.59
N VAL A 257 -17.04 14.24 15.66
CA VAL A 257 -15.60 14.15 15.95
C VAL A 257 -14.84 15.32 15.34
N ASP A 258 -13.67 15.62 15.89
CA ASP A 258 -12.71 16.54 15.30
C ASP A 258 -11.37 15.82 15.03
N GLY A 259 -10.66 16.29 14.00
CA GLY A 259 -9.37 15.74 13.62
C GLY A 259 -8.24 16.31 14.47
N VAL A 260 -7.44 15.43 15.04
CA VAL A 260 -6.25 15.79 15.84
C VAL A 260 -5.17 16.33 14.90
N THR A 261 -4.57 17.45 15.29
CA THR A 261 -3.47 18.05 14.53
C THR A 261 -2.21 17.23 14.72
N ILE A 262 -1.51 16.88 13.63
CA ILE A 262 -0.23 16.14 13.67
C ILE A 262 0.87 16.99 13.05
N ASN A 263 1.96 17.20 13.78
CA ASN A 263 3.10 18.05 13.37
C ASN A 263 2.64 19.46 12.91
N GLY A 264 1.62 20.01 13.58
CA GLY A 264 1.05 21.32 13.24
C GLY A 264 0.11 21.34 12.03
N VAL A 265 -0.21 20.19 11.42
CA VAL A 265 -1.11 20.10 10.27
C VAL A 265 -2.39 19.34 10.64
N LYS A 266 -3.55 19.97 10.41
CA LYS A 266 -4.87 19.35 10.63
C LYS A 266 -5.24 18.43 9.46
N PRO A 267 -5.85 17.25 9.71
CA PRO A 267 -6.33 16.36 8.64
C PRO A 267 -7.50 17.01 7.91
N THR A 268 -7.21 17.62 6.78
CA THR A 268 -8.19 18.24 5.87
C THR A 268 -7.94 17.75 4.47
N TYR A 269 -8.96 17.75 3.63
CA TYR A 269 -8.83 17.37 2.22
C TYR A 269 -7.71 18.19 1.55
N ASP A 270 -7.68 19.51 1.74
CA ASP A 270 -6.67 20.38 1.13
C ASP A 270 -5.26 20.10 1.63
N ALA A 271 -5.07 19.74 2.91
CA ALA A 271 -3.75 19.37 3.42
C ALA A 271 -3.28 18.01 2.87
N ILE A 272 -4.19 17.05 2.78
CA ILE A 272 -3.93 15.70 2.25
C ILE A 272 -3.66 15.74 0.74
N ALA A 273 -4.51 16.44 -0.02
CA ALA A 273 -4.40 16.60 -1.46
C ALA A 273 -3.14 17.37 -1.88
N ALA A 274 -2.63 18.23 -1.00
CA ALA A 274 -1.36 18.94 -1.17
C ALA A 274 -0.14 18.18 -0.60
N ASP A 275 -0.30 16.93 -0.16
CA ASP A 275 0.76 16.10 0.44
C ASP A 275 1.46 16.76 1.65
N ARG A 276 0.71 17.59 2.40
CA ARG A 276 1.22 18.30 3.59
C ARG A 276 0.87 17.61 4.89
N TYR A 277 -0.15 16.75 4.89
CA TYR A 277 -0.60 16.08 6.10
C TYR A 277 0.23 14.81 6.35
N PRO A 278 0.84 14.62 7.56
CA PRO A 278 1.77 13.51 7.80
C PRO A 278 1.17 12.11 7.63
N GLY A 279 -0.14 11.96 7.85
CA GLY A 279 -0.85 10.68 7.77
C GLY A 279 -1.41 10.38 6.39
N SER A 280 -0.91 11.01 5.32
CA SER A 280 -1.36 10.74 3.94
C SER A 280 -0.22 10.44 2.98
N ARG A 281 -0.56 9.81 1.85
CA ARG A 281 0.37 9.52 0.76
C ARG A 281 -0.35 9.33 -0.58
N PRO A 282 0.27 9.68 -1.70
CA PRO A 282 -0.22 9.27 -3.01
C PRO A 282 -0.09 7.76 -3.22
N LEU A 283 -1.09 7.16 -3.86
CA LEU A 283 -1.10 5.77 -4.28
C LEU A 283 -0.94 5.66 -5.79
N TYR A 284 -0.18 4.66 -6.24
CA TYR A 284 0.17 4.46 -7.63
C TYR A 284 -0.10 3.03 -8.08
N VAL A 285 -0.33 2.90 -9.38
CA VAL A 285 -0.18 1.66 -10.13
C VAL A 285 0.87 1.94 -11.20
N TYR A 286 1.87 1.06 -11.26
CA TYR A 286 2.85 1.06 -12.35
C TYR A 286 2.51 -0.04 -13.34
N ALA A 287 2.64 0.24 -14.63
CA ALA A 287 2.42 -0.74 -15.69
C ALA A 287 3.58 -0.76 -16.67
N LYS A 288 4.01 -1.94 -17.11
CA LYS A 288 5.01 -2.05 -18.19
C LYS A 288 4.37 -1.75 -19.53
N LYS A 289 4.93 -0.81 -20.28
CA LYS A 289 4.47 -0.48 -21.63
C LYS A 289 4.53 -1.69 -22.56
N ALA A 290 5.61 -2.48 -22.47
CA ALA A 290 5.80 -3.69 -23.26
C ALA A 290 4.70 -4.77 -23.04
N HIS A 291 3.98 -4.72 -21.91
CA HIS A 291 2.89 -5.65 -21.62
C HIS A 291 1.52 -5.19 -22.13
N LEU A 292 1.35 -3.92 -22.50
CA LEU A 292 0.06 -3.38 -22.96
C LEU A 292 -0.47 -4.03 -24.24
N ASP A 293 0.42 -4.44 -25.14
CA ASP A 293 0.10 -5.19 -26.36
C ASP A 293 0.11 -6.71 -26.15
N ALA A 294 1.00 -7.19 -25.28
CA ALA A 294 1.24 -8.61 -25.09
C ALA A 294 0.17 -9.31 -24.23
N ILE A 295 -0.43 -8.58 -23.29
CA ILE A 295 -1.40 -9.13 -22.34
C ILE A 295 -2.81 -8.66 -22.71
N PRO A 296 -3.68 -9.58 -23.15
CA PRO A 296 -5.06 -9.27 -23.47
C PRO A 296 -5.77 -8.53 -22.32
N GLY A 297 -6.47 -7.45 -22.66
CA GLY A 297 -7.29 -6.70 -21.71
C GLY A 297 -6.54 -5.72 -20.80
N LEU A 298 -5.21 -5.69 -20.76
CA LEU A 298 -4.45 -4.82 -19.84
C LEU A 298 -4.77 -3.32 -20.04
N ARG A 299 -4.92 -2.85 -21.28
CA ARG A 299 -5.37 -1.48 -21.57
C ARG A 299 -6.77 -1.19 -21.06
N ALA A 300 -7.68 -2.16 -21.18
CA ALA A 300 -9.05 -2.01 -20.66
C ALA A 300 -9.04 -1.98 -19.13
N PHE A 301 -8.23 -2.83 -18.50
CA PHE A 301 -8.02 -2.86 -17.06
C PHE A 301 -7.50 -1.52 -16.52
N LEU A 302 -6.49 -0.93 -17.17
CA LEU A 302 -5.98 0.40 -16.77
C LEU A 302 -7.03 1.51 -16.95
N ARG A 303 -7.86 1.45 -18.00
CA ARG A 303 -8.96 2.42 -18.18
C ARG A 303 -10.02 2.32 -17.07
N LEU A 304 -10.29 1.13 -16.56
CA LEU A 304 -11.25 0.94 -15.46
C LEU A 304 -10.82 1.69 -14.20
N TYR A 305 -9.52 1.84 -13.91
CA TYR A 305 -9.08 2.72 -12.83
C TYR A 305 -9.59 4.16 -13.04
N ALA A 306 -9.38 4.72 -14.23
CA ALA A 306 -9.78 6.08 -14.56
C ALA A 306 -11.29 6.32 -14.49
N GLU A 307 -12.07 5.29 -14.76
CA GLU A 307 -13.53 5.32 -14.68
C GLU A 307 -14.05 5.22 -13.23
N ASN A 308 -13.22 4.75 -12.29
CA ASN A 308 -13.66 4.36 -10.95
C ASN A 308 -12.97 5.09 -9.78
N TRP A 309 -11.91 5.88 -10.02
CA TRP A 309 -11.24 6.67 -8.97
C TRP A 309 -11.87 8.03 -8.66
N GLY A 310 -12.91 8.43 -9.40
CA GLY A 310 -13.59 9.70 -9.18
C GLY A 310 -14.25 9.77 -7.81
N LYS A 311 -14.60 10.99 -7.35
CA LYS A 311 -15.18 11.26 -6.02
C LYS A 311 -16.41 10.39 -5.67
N ASP A 312 -17.22 10.04 -6.65
CA ASP A 312 -18.44 9.22 -6.47
C ASP A 312 -18.21 7.75 -6.86
N GLY A 313 -16.95 7.38 -7.12
CA GLY A 313 -16.53 6.08 -7.59
C GLY A 313 -16.46 5.04 -6.47
N PRO A 314 -16.43 3.74 -6.84
CA PRO A 314 -16.33 2.64 -5.88
C PRO A 314 -15.00 2.65 -5.10
N LEU A 315 -13.91 3.17 -5.68
CA LEU A 315 -12.64 3.24 -4.96
C LEU A 315 -12.74 4.22 -3.79
N VAL A 316 -13.40 5.36 -4.00
CA VAL A 316 -13.64 6.34 -2.93
C VAL A 316 -14.57 5.79 -1.86
N ARG A 317 -15.64 5.09 -2.25
CA ARG A 317 -16.50 4.36 -1.29
C ARG A 317 -15.73 3.31 -0.47
N ARG A 318 -14.65 2.76 -1.01
CA ARG A 318 -13.78 1.82 -0.30
C ARG A 318 -12.79 2.50 0.65
N GLY A 319 -12.65 3.82 0.58
CA GLY A 319 -11.76 4.62 1.44
C GLY A 319 -10.64 5.36 0.70
N LEU A 320 -10.58 5.27 -0.63
CA LEU A 320 -9.64 6.07 -1.41
C LEU A 320 -10.01 7.56 -1.33
N ILE A 321 -9.03 8.44 -1.18
CA ILE A 321 -9.24 9.88 -1.30
C ILE A 321 -8.97 10.26 -2.76
N ALA A 322 -10.00 10.78 -3.44
CA ALA A 322 -9.86 11.21 -4.82
C ALA A 322 -8.82 12.35 -4.93
N SER A 323 -7.80 12.15 -5.77
CA SER A 323 -6.81 13.19 -6.05
C SER A 323 -7.46 14.40 -6.72
N PRO A 324 -6.83 15.60 -6.65
CA PRO A 324 -7.29 16.77 -7.40
C PRO A 324 -7.50 16.47 -8.88
N GLU A 325 -8.44 17.16 -9.51
CA GLU A 325 -8.82 16.92 -10.91
C GLU A 325 -7.62 17.04 -11.88
N ALA A 326 -6.67 17.94 -11.60
CA ALA A 326 -5.45 18.05 -12.40
C ALA A 326 -4.60 16.77 -12.38
N ILE A 327 -4.51 16.09 -11.23
CA ILE A 327 -3.80 14.82 -11.07
C ILE A 327 -4.57 13.70 -11.78
N GLN A 328 -5.89 13.65 -11.60
CA GLN A 328 -6.72 12.66 -12.29
C GLN A 328 -6.64 12.82 -13.82
N ALA A 329 -6.67 14.05 -14.33
CA ALA A 329 -6.53 14.34 -15.75
C ALA A 329 -5.15 13.93 -16.29
N ARG A 330 -4.08 14.14 -15.51
CA ARG A 330 -2.74 13.65 -15.83
C ARG A 330 -2.70 12.12 -15.90
N SER A 331 -3.24 11.42 -14.89
CA SER A 331 -3.29 9.96 -14.87
C SER A 331 -4.15 9.39 -16.02
N ARG A 332 -5.28 10.04 -16.35
CA ARG A 332 -6.08 9.72 -17.56
C ARG A 332 -5.26 9.85 -18.84
N ALA A 333 -4.50 10.94 -18.97
CA ALA A 333 -3.66 11.17 -20.15
C ALA A 333 -2.52 10.14 -20.26
N ILE A 334 -1.93 9.73 -19.13
CA ILE A 334 -0.90 8.68 -19.07
C ILE A 334 -1.46 7.37 -19.61
N ILE A 335 -2.65 6.97 -19.16
CA ILE A 335 -3.32 5.75 -19.65
C ILE A 335 -3.66 5.87 -21.13
N ALA A 336 -4.33 6.96 -21.53
CA ALA A 336 -4.87 7.12 -22.88
C ALA A 336 -3.79 7.27 -23.97
N ARG A 337 -2.62 7.82 -23.61
CA ARG A 337 -1.53 8.12 -24.54
C ARG A 337 -0.27 7.29 -24.27
N GLU A 338 -0.34 6.35 -23.32
CA GLU A 338 0.76 5.48 -22.92
C GLU A 338 2.06 6.25 -22.64
N ILE A 339 1.92 7.35 -21.90
CA ILE A 339 3.02 8.27 -21.56
C ILE A 339 3.93 7.57 -20.57
N THR A 340 5.19 7.42 -20.93
CA THR A 340 6.19 6.80 -20.06
C THR A 340 6.64 7.74 -18.95
N LEU A 341 6.97 7.13 -17.81
CA LEU A 341 7.55 7.77 -16.66
C LEU A 341 8.89 8.42 -17.03
N ASP A 342 9.01 9.71 -16.70
CA ASP A 342 10.30 10.41 -16.73
C ASP A 342 11.06 10.14 -15.41
N PRO A 343 12.21 9.45 -15.46
CA PRO A 343 12.97 9.11 -14.27
C PRO A 343 13.70 10.30 -13.64
N ALA A 344 13.81 11.45 -14.32
CA ALA A 344 14.62 12.59 -13.86
C ALA A 344 14.19 13.14 -12.49
N ASN A 345 12.91 12.97 -12.15
CA ASN A 345 12.31 13.50 -10.92
C ASN A 345 11.96 12.40 -9.90
N LEU A 346 12.48 11.18 -10.06
CA LEU A 346 12.20 10.12 -9.09
C LEU A 346 12.93 10.38 -7.77
N PRO A 347 12.29 10.09 -6.62
CA PRO A 347 12.94 10.19 -5.31
C PRO A 347 14.15 9.26 -5.24
N SER A 348 15.14 9.66 -4.46
CA SER A 348 16.38 8.90 -4.22
C SER A 348 16.14 7.52 -3.61
#